data_AF-A0A396NWG0-F1
#
_entry.id   AF-A0A396NWG0-F1
#
_cell.length_a   1.000
_cell.length_b   1.000
_cell.length_c   1.000
_cell.angle_alpha   90.00
_cell.angle_beta   90.00
_cell.angle_gamma   90.00
#
_symmetry.space_group_name_H-M   'P 1'
#
loop_
_entity.id
_entity.type
_entity.pdbx_description
1 polymer ?
#
loop_
_entity_poly.entity_id
_entity_poly.type
_entity_poly.pdbx_seq_one_letter_code
_entity_poly.pdbx_strand_id
1 'polypeptide(L)'
;MISGNKVNASPTKEFFVEMLIRDILLKEAIIELIDNSIDGARRTGQNKNCSKIFMNFNKDIFEIEDNCGGIPLNIAREKAFRFGKSKNNKTHEENTVETTGIFGIGMKRSLFKIGEYFEIVSTTLQSKFVLKVDVSEWLRNETDWDFTLETYDEDIHTEEEVGTKIIIKKLRDEVSREFNNDDFYRELVKHVERRLGGEISEGVEISINDKHLAAQNVTLIDSEEISPIKKEVTYNFVKVKIIAGIAPPDDEEKQRYFPEKAGWYIYCNSRLVVAADKTSLTTWRDIDNANTGIAFHNNYAMFRGCVYFNSTYPEKLPWNTTKTNIDKNASVYLMAREEMKEIFKIVKGFIDDIRRDRGEVLDLEEDIAFSKSIASRVTNLGRKELSTKHVVDSISNNLELSTVKMKPVKEEEKLVTITYQKPKVDVDLLRETLNVKSNKDVGIKTFEYYKDAEC
;
A
#
# COMPACT_ATOMS: atom_id res chain seq x y z
N MET A 1 -13.36 43.86 -21.10
CA MET A 1 -13.82 43.70 -22.49
C MET A 1 -12.72 43.04 -23.30
N ILE A 2 -13.02 41.86 -23.83
CA ILE A 2 -12.12 41.13 -24.70
C ILE A 2 -12.20 41.80 -26.09
N SER A 3 -11.06 42.19 -26.68
CA SER A 3 -10.98 42.73 -28.04
C SER A 3 -11.71 41.80 -29.03
N GLY A 4 -12.48 42.34 -29.97
CA GLY A 4 -13.46 41.61 -30.80
C GLY A 4 -12.99 40.37 -31.60
N ASN A 5 -11.70 40.03 -31.58
CA ASN A 5 -11.13 38.83 -32.20
C ASN A 5 -10.62 37.79 -31.18
N LYS A 6 -10.93 37.93 -29.89
CA LYS A 6 -10.51 36.98 -28.84
C LYS A 6 -11.73 36.29 -28.26
N VAL A 7 -11.65 34.97 -28.10
CA VAL A 7 -12.67 34.13 -27.45
C VAL A 7 -12.17 33.78 -26.05
N ASN A 8 -13.03 33.88 -25.03
CA ASN A 8 -12.68 33.42 -23.68
C ASN A 8 -12.76 31.90 -23.62
N ALA A 9 -11.64 31.23 -23.38
CA ALA A 9 -11.55 29.79 -23.20
C ALA A 9 -11.07 29.41 -21.78
N SER A 10 -11.13 30.34 -20.83
CA SER A 10 -10.75 30.08 -19.44
C SER A 10 -11.76 29.12 -18.80
N PRO A 11 -11.33 28.10 -18.03
CA PRO A 11 -12.26 27.26 -17.30
C PRO A 11 -13.02 28.08 -16.26
N THR A 12 -14.28 27.74 -16.00
CA THR A 12 -14.98 28.31 -14.85
C THR A 12 -14.38 27.74 -13.56
N LYS A 13 -14.45 28.53 -12.49
CA LYS A 13 -13.93 28.17 -11.18
C LYS A 13 -14.59 26.89 -10.63
N GLU A 14 -15.90 26.79 -10.79
CA GLU A 14 -16.70 25.62 -10.44
C GLU A 14 -16.25 24.38 -11.22
N PHE A 15 -16.16 24.47 -12.55
CA PHE A 15 -15.71 23.37 -13.39
C PHE A 15 -14.31 22.88 -13.00
N PHE A 16 -13.39 23.80 -12.68
CA PHE A 16 -12.05 23.45 -12.24
C PHE A 16 -12.06 22.65 -10.93
N VAL A 17 -12.84 23.09 -9.93
CA VAL A 17 -12.95 22.40 -8.64
C VAL A 17 -13.59 21.03 -8.80
N GLU A 18 -14.67 20.92 -9.58
CA GLU A 18 -15.33 19.65 -9.85
C GLU A 18 -14.39 18.65 -10.52
N MET A 19 -13.66 19.08 -11.56
CA MET A 19 -12.69 18.21 -12.25
C MET A 19 -11.53 17.80 -11.33
N LEU A 20 -11.16 18.64 -10.36
CA LEU A 20 -10.09 18.32 -9.42
C LEU A 20 -10.47 17.17 -8.47
N ILE A 21 -11.75 17.05 -8.09
CA ILE A 21 -12.21 16.10 -7.07
C ILE A 21 -12.94 14.88 -7.62
N ARG A 22 -13.37 14.90 -8.89
CA ARG A 22 -14.23 13.85 -9.46
C ARG A 22 -13.63 12.44 -9.37
N ASP A 23 -12.35 12.31 -9.72
CA ASP A 23 -11.72 11.00 -9.93
C ASP A 23 -10.83 10.55 -8.74
N ILE A 24 -10.88 11.27 -7.60
CA ILE A 24 -10.18 10.88 -6.38
C ILE A 24 -11.10 10.11 -5.42
N LEU A 25 -10.59 8.99 -4.92
CA LEU A 25 -11.24 8.21 -3.86
C LEU A 25 -11.09 8.92 -2.50
N LEU A 26 -12.13 8.87 -1.68
CA LEU A 26 -12.14 9.50 -0.35
C LEU A 26 -10.97 9.03 0.54
N LYS A 27 -10.68 7.73 0.54
CA LYS A 27 -9.54 7.15 1.29
C LYS A 27 -8.19 7.73 0.83
N GLU A 28 -8.03 8.03 -0.46
CA GLU A 28 -6.79 8.60 -0.98
C GLU A 28 -6.67 10.09 -0.64
N ALA A 29 -7.78 10.84 -0.67
CA ALA A 29 -7.84 12.22 -0.20
C ALA A 29 -7.42 12.35 1.28
N ILE A 30 -7.90 11.44 2.13
CA ILE A 30 -7.50 11.42 3.55
C ILE A 30 -5.98 11.18 3.68
N ILE A 31 -5.42 10.21 2.94
CA ILE A 31 -3.96 9.97 2.98
C ILE A 31 -3.18 11.19 2.48
N GLU A 32 -3.68 11.96 1.51
CA GLU A 32 -3.00 13.19 1.09
C GLU A 32 -2.86 14.21 2.23
N LEU A 33 -3.79 14.25 3.19
CA LEU A 33 -3.68 15.11 4.38
C LEU A 33 -2.62 14.57 5.34
N ILE A 34 -2.60 13.27 5.61
CA ILE A 34 -1.59 12.61 6.46
C ILE A 34 -0.18 12.79 5.88
N ASP A 35 -0.02 12.64 4.55
CA ASP A 35 1.22 12.90 3.82
C ASP A 35 1.74 14.33 4.07
N ASN A 36 0.85 15.33 4.16
CA ASN A 36 1.28 16.71 4.39
C ASN A 36 1.82 16.91 5.81
N SER A 37 1.22 16.27 6.81
CA SER A 37 1.71 16.26 8.19
C SER A 37 3.10 15.61 8.27
N ILE A 38 3.29 14.45 7.62
CA ILE A 38 4.58 13.74 7.55
C ILE A 38 5.63 14.56 6.81
N ASP A 39 5.28 15.15 5.66
CA ASP A 39 6.17 16.05 4.92
C ASP A 39 6.52 17.30 5.77
N GLY A 40 5.60 17.76 6.64
CA GLY A 40 5.85 18.81 7.63
C GLY A 40 6.94 18.45 8.62
N ALA A 41 6.84 17.29 9.26
CA ALA A 41 7.87 16.78 10.18
C ALA A 41 9.23 16.61 9.51
N ARG A 42 9.26 16.09 8.27
CA ARG A 42 10.51 15.92 7.51
C ARG A 42 11.20 17.24 7.20
N ARG A 43 10.44 18.29 6.84
CA ARG A 43 11.01 19.61 6.51
C ARG A 43 11.68 20.28 7.72
N THR A 44 11.15 20.09 8.91
CA THR A 44 11.70 20.67 10.15
C THR A 44 12.79 19.80 10.77
N GLY A 45 13.07 18.61 10.19
CA GLY A 45 14.01 17.65 10.77
C GLY A 45 13.52 17.07 12.09
N GLN A 46 12.20 17.14 12.36
CA GLN A 46 11.60 16.59 13.57
C GLN A 46 11.78 15.08 13.60
N ASN A 47 12.11 14.55 14.79
CA ASN A 47 12.22 13.12 14.99
C ASN A 47 10.84 12.48 14.80
N LYS A 48 10.75 11.50 13.88
CA LYS A 48 9.50 10.80 13.57
C LYS A 48 8.85 10.14 14.77
N ASN A 49 9.62 9.68 15.75
CA ASN A 49 9.11 9.12 17.02
C ASN A 49 8.32 10.15 17.86
N CYS A 50 8.48 11.44 17.58
CA CYS A 50 7.74 12.51 18.26
C CYS A 50 6.54 13.01 17.43
N SER A 51 6.38 12.53 16.20
CA SER A 51 5.30 12.95 15.30
C SER A 51 4.04 12.14 15.55
N LYS A 52 2.95 12.84 15.84
CA LYS A 52 1.64 12.30 16.14
C LYS A 52 0.61 12.92 15.22
N ILE A 53 -0.25 12.09 14.65
CA ILE A 53 -1.32 12.49 13.75
C ILE A 53 -2.61 11.85 14.24
N PHE A 54 -3.55 12.68 14.66
CA PHE A 54 -4.86 12.28 15.18
C PHE A 54 -5.91 12.63 14.14
N MET A 55 -6.74 11.65 13.78
CA MET A 55 -7.88 11.85 12.90
C MET A 55 -9.16 11.44 13.61
N ASN A 56 -10.18 12.25 13.48
CA ASN A 56 -11.51 11.94 13.97
C ASN A 56 -12.56 12.32 12.93
N PHE A 57 -13.54 11.45 12.69
CA PHE A 57 -14.64 11.77 11.78
C PHE A 57 -15.95 11.10 12.18
N ASN A 58 -17.04 11.74 11.78
CA ASN A 58 -18.39 11.21 11.82
C ASN A 58 -19.18 11.76 10.63
N LYS A 59 -20.50 11.55 10.62
CA LYS A 59 -21.39 11.98 9.54
C LYS A 59 -21.42 13.50 9.29
N ASP A 60 -20.98 14.32 10.25
CA ASP A 60 -21.11 15.78 10.24
C ASP A 60 -19.77 16.51 10.08
N ILE A 61 -18.66 15.89 10.52
CA ILE A 61 -17.34 16.53 10.60
C ILE A 61 -16.21 15.55 10.30
N PHE A 62 -15.13 16.07 9.70
CA PHE A 62 -13.82 15.43 9.62
C PHE A 62 -12.77 16.36 10.24
N GLU A 63 -11.89 15.79 11.04
CA GLU A 63 -10.83 16.51 11.74
C GLU A 63 -9.52 15.73 11.61
N ILE A 64 -8.44 16.45 11.31
CA ILE A 64 -7.07 15.93 11.38
C ILE A 64 -6.20 16.96 12.11
N GLU A 65 -5.45 16.49 13.10
CA GLU A 65 -4.55 17.29 13.92
C GLU A 65 -3.19 16.60 14.02
N ASP A 66 -2.12 17.37 13.89
CA ASP A 66 -0.75 16.90 14.05
C ASP A 66 0.09 17.85 14.89
N ASN A 67 1.13 17.31 15.53
CA ASN A 67 2.19 18.09 16.19
C ASN A 67 3.48 18.15 15.33
N CYS A 68 3.32 18.10 14.01
CA CYS A 68 4.44 18.16 13.07
C CYS A 68 4.85 19.62 12.83
N GLY A 69 5.76 19.86 11.89
CA GLY A 69 6.39 21.17 11.67
C GLY A 69 5.50 22.36 11.23
N GLY A 70 4.19 22.21 11.14
CA GLY A 70 3.28 23.27 10.71
C GLY A 70 3.45 23.75 9.26
N ILE A 71 2.70 24.79 8.89
CA ILE A 71 2.75 25.50 7.62
C ILE A 71 3.17 26.95 7.92
N PRO A 72 4.38 27.38 7.52
CA PRO A 72 4.80 28.77 7.68
C PRO A 72 3.87 29.75 6.97
N LEU A 73 3.63 30.92 7.56
CA LEU A 73 2.74 31.95 7.02
C LEU A 73 3.11 32.42 5.61
N ASN A 74 4.41 32.58 5.31
CA ASN A 74 4.88 32.91 3.96
C ASN A 74 4.57 31.80 2.95
N ILE A 75 4.74 30.53 3.35
CA ILE A 75 4.37 29.38 2.52
C ILE A 75 2.85 29.35 2.30
N ALA A 76 2.05 29.64 3.33
CA ALA A 76 0.59 29.73 3.21
C ALA A 76 0.18 30.76 2.15
N ARG A 77 0.73 31.99 2.21
CA ARG A 77 0.42 33.10 1.30
C ARG A 77 0.84 32.84 -0.15
N GLU A 78 2.00 32.24 -0.38
CA GLU A 78 2.60 32.22 -1.72
C GLU A 78 2.53 30.87 -2.44
N LYS A 79 2.41 29.77 -1.67
CA LYS A 79 2.68 28.40 -2.18
C LYS A 79 1.59 27.40 -1.81
N ALA A 80 1.17 27.32 -0.54
CA ALA A 80 0.37 26.21 -0.04
C ALA A 80 -1.03 26.13 -0.66
N PHE A 81 -1.68 27.28 -0.88
CA PHE A 81 -3.04 27.35 -1.42
C PHE A 81 -3.11 27.61 -2.92
N ARG A 82 -1.96 27.81 -3.57
CA ARG A 82 -1.88 27.99 -5.03
C ARG A 82 -2.13 26.67 -5.76
N PHE A 83 -3.00 26.67 -6.76
CA PHE A 83 -3.24 25.50 -7.61
C PHE A 83 -2.09 25.30 -8.60
N GLY A 84 -1.26 24.29 -8.34
CA GLY A 84 -0.07 24.00 -9.15
C GLY A 84 1.18 24.73 -8.67
N LYS A 85 2.36 24.11 -8.86
CA LYS A 85 3.65 24.76 -8.55
C LYS A 85 4.02 25.77 -9.64
N SER A 86 4.42 26.97 -9.23
CA SER A 86 5.01 27.98 -10.13
C SER A 86 6.30 27.45 -10.76
N LYS A 87 6.48 27.64 -12.08
CA LYS A 87 7.69 27.19 -12.82
C LYS A 87 8.99 27.84 -12.32
N ASN A 88 8.90 28.98 -11.62
CA ASN A 88 10.06 29.79 -11.23
C ASN A 88 10.74 29.35 -9.92
N ASN A 89 10.20 28.38 -9.19
CA ASN A 89 10.81 27.87 -7.94
C ASN A 89 11.71 26.64 -8.19
N LYS A 90 12.41 26.60 -9.33
CA LYS A 90 13.26 25.47 -9.75
C LYS A 90 14.74 25.80 -9.56
N THR A 91 15.16 26.07 -8.33
CA THR A 91 16.50 25.66 -7.93
C THR A 91 16.36 24.26 -7.37
N HIS A 92 16.74 23.27 -8.18
CA HIS A 92 16.84 21.86 -7.78
C HIS A 92 17.70 21.66 -6.51
N GLU A 93 18.43 22.69 -6.08
CA GLU A 93 19.30 22.78 -4.92
C GLU A 93 18.57 22.92 -3.57
N GLU A 94 17.27 23.24 -3.52
CA GLU A 94 16.55 23.44 -2.23
C GLU A 94 15.94 22.16 -1.62
N ASN A 95 15.74 21.09 -2.40
CA ASN A 95 15.16 19.86 -1.88
C ASN A 95 16.23 18.96 -1.25
N THR A 96 16.41 19.09 0.06
CA THR A 96 17.32 18.24 0.84
C THR A 96 16.67 16.95 1.37
N VAL A 97 15.33 16.86 1.30
CA VAL A 97 14.55 15.76 1.89
C VAL A 97 13.60 15.10 0.89
N GLU A 98 13.40 13.79 1.04
CA GLU A 98 12.42 13.02 0.28
C GLU A 98 11.00 13.38 0.75
N THR A 99 10.23 14.04 -0.11
CA THR A 99 8.84 14.44 0.17
C THR A 99 7.87 13.73 -0.76
N THR A 100 6.59 13.74 -0.41
CA THR A 100 5.54 13.23 -1.28
C THR A 100 4.86 14.33 -2.10
N GLY A 101 4.90 15.59 -1.64
CA GLY A 101 4.21 16.72 -2.26
C GLY A 101 4.80 17.25 -3.59
N ILE A 102 4.21 16.88 -4.73
CA ILE A 102 4.67 17.34 -6.06
C ILE A 102 3.80 18.42 -6.65
N PHE A 103 2.51 18.15 -6.79
CA PHE A 103 1.66 18.86 -7.73
C PHE A 103 1.10 20.15 -7.15
N GLY A 104 1.23 20.38 -5.84
CA GLY A 104 0.64 21.54 -5.17
C GLY A 104 -0.89 21.53 -5.21
N ILE A 105 -1.52 20.37 -5.36
CA ILE A 105 -2.99 20.24 -5.42
C ILE A 105 -3.56 19.28 -4.37
N GLY A 106 -2.78 18.33 -3.82
CA GLY A 106 -3.31 17.22 -3.01
C GLY A 106 -4.15 17.67 -1.80
N MET A 107 -3.61 18.53 -0.94
CA MET A 107 -4.38 19.07 0.19
C MET A 107 -5.67 19.77 -0.26
N LYS A 108 -5.64 20.60 -1.31
CA LYS A 108 -6.82 21.34 -1.78
C LYS A 108 -7.89 20.39 -2.34
N ARG A 109 -7.46 19.43 -3.15
CA ARG A 109 -8.30 18.36 -3.67
C ARG A 109 -8.99 17.60 -2.53
N SER A 110 -8.25 17.33 -1.46
CA SER A 110 -8.78 16.63 -0.29
C SER A 110 -9.81 17.46 0.47
N LEU A 111 -9.50 18.74 0.74
CA LEU A 111 -10.43 19.69 1.36
C LEU A 111 -11.76 19.76 0.58
N PHE A 112 -11.69 19.98 -0.74
CA PHE A 112 -12.88 20.09 -1.59
C PHE A 112 -13.63 18.77 -1.82
N LYS A 113 -12.93 17.62 -1.75
CA LYS A 113 -13.54 16.30 -1.87
C LYS A 113 -14.36 15.97 -0.61
N ILE A 114 -13.87 16.34 0.56
CA ILE A 114 -14.47 15.95 1.85
C ILE A 114 -15.69 16.84 2.18
N GLY A 115 -15.58 18.16 2.03
CA GLY A 115 -16.67 19.07 2.40
C GLY A 115 -16.62 20.43 1.75
N GLU A 116 -17.65 21.22 2.02
CA GLU A 116 -17.87 22.55 1.46
C GLU A 116 -17.50 23.67 2.43
N TYR A 117 -17.00 23.31 3.61
CA TYR A 117 -16.43 24.25 4.56
C TYR A 117 -15.18 23.66 5.20
N PHE A 118 -14.09 24.42 5.25
CA PHE A 118 -12.91 24.01 5.99
C PHE A 118 -12.26 25.15 6.78
N GLU A 119 -11.66 24.78 7.89
CA GLU A 119 -10.84 25.60 8.76
C GLU A 119 -9.47 24.97 8.88
N ILE A 120 -8.42 25.80 8.75
CA ILE A 120 -7.03 25.39 8.91
C ILE A 120 -6.40 26.32 9.93
N VAL A 121 -5.97 25.74 11.04
CA VAL A 121 -5.13 26.39 12.03
C VAL A 121 -3.74 25.78 11.90
N SER A 122 -2.73 26.59 11.67
CA SER A 122 -1.36 26.09 11.61
C SER A 122 -0.43 27.02 12.37
N THR A 123 0.43 26.40 13.17
CA THR A 123 1.40 27.07 14.02
C THR A 123 2.78 26.49 13.73
N THR A 124 3.74 27.36 13.47
CA THR A 124 5.17 27.07 13.48
C THR A 124 5.81 27.85 14.63
N LEU A 125 7.08 27.58 14.92
CA LEU A 125 7.82 28.34 15.94
C LEU A 125 7.90 29.85 15.66
N GLN A 126 7.61 30.30 14.43
CA GLN A 126 7.78 31.69 14.00
C GLN A 126 6.50 32.32 13.41
N SER A 127 5.40 31.56 13.32
CA SER A 127 4.17 32.11 12.75
C SER A 127 2.97 31.25 13.05
N LYS A 128 1.80 31.88 13.09
CA LYS A 128 0.52 31.21 13.18
C LYS A 128 -0.47 31.83 12.21
N PHE A 129 -1.38 31.02 11.69
CA PHE A 129 -2.53 31.53 10.94
C PHE A 129 -3.77 30.69 11.14
N VAL A 130 -4.91 31.34 10.88
CA VAL A 130 -6.22 30.72 10.77
C VAL A 130 -6.80 31.07 9.40
N LEU A 131 -7.20 30.05 8.66
CA LEU A 131 -7.91 30.18 7.39
C LEU A 131 -9.25 29.48 7.50
N LYS A 132 -10.34 30.20 7.23
CA LYS A 132 -11.70 29.65 7.13
C LYS A 132 -12.25 29.90 5.74
N VAL A 133 -12.76 28.86 5.09
CA VAL A 133 -13.28 28.94 3.73
C VAL A 133 -14.63 28.24 3.66
N ASP A 134 -15.65 28.99 3.27
CA ASP A 134 -16.89 28.45 2.74
C ASP A 134 -16.75 28.32 1.21
N VAL A 135 -16.68 27.08 0.73
CA VAL A 135 -16.41 26.78 -0.68
C VAL A 135 -17.57 27.26 -1.55
N SER A 136 -18.81 27.08 -1.09
CA SER A 136 -20.00 27.48 -1.85
C SER A 136 -20.07 29.00 -2.01
N GLU A 137 -19.69 29.78 -1.00
CA GLU A 137 -19.58 31.24 -1.12
C GLU A 137 -18.40 31.67 -2.00
N TRP A 138 -17.23 31.06 -1.82
CA TRP A 138 -16.05 31.35 -2.62
C TRP A 138 -16.28 31.07 -4.11
N LEU A 139 -17.00 29.99 -4.46
CA LEU A 139 -17.32 29.64 -5.85
C LEU A 139 -18.21 30.67 -6.56
N ARG A 140 -19.02 31.46 -5.82
CA ARG A 140 -19.89 32.49 -6.42
C ARG A 140 -19.12 33.64 -7.09
N ASN A 141 -17.87 33.87 -6.66
CA ASN A 141 -16.98 34.81 -7.34
C ASN A 141 -16.09 34.05 -8.33
N GLU A 142 -16.46 34.10 -9.62
CA GLU A 142 -15.73 33.39 -10.68
C GLU A 142 -14.33 33.96 -10.97
N THR A 143 -14.07 35.21 -10.57
CA THR A 143 -12.85 35.94 -10.95
C THR A 143 -11.79 35.97 -9.87
N ASP A 144 -12.20 35.99 -8.60
CA ASP A 144 -11.27 35.99 -7.47
C ASP A 144 -10.97 34.56 -7.05
N TRP A 145 -9.69 34.18 -7.08
CA TRP A 145 -9.23 32.85 -6.72
C TRP A 145 -8.59 32.79 -5.34
N ASP A 146 -8.42 33.95 -4.70
CA ASP A 146 -7.66 34.04 -3.47
C ASP A 146 -8.51 33.66 -2.25
N PHE A 147 -7.83 33.28 -1.17
CA PHE A 147 -8.45 33.07 0.14
C PHE A 147 -7.99 34.15 1.10
N THR A 148 -8.85 34.55 2.02
CA THR A 148 -8.53 35.53 3.06
C THR A 148 -8.22 34.82 4.37
N LEU A 149 -7.06 35.11 4.97
CA LEU A 149 -6.74 34.66 6.33
C LEU A 149 -7.64 35.38 7.32
N GLU A 150 -8.20 34.66 8.27
CA GLU A 150 -9.04 35.25 9.34
C GLU A 150 -8.16 35.94 10.37
N THR A 151 -7.11 35.25 10.83
CA THR A 151 -6.09 35.80 11.72
C THR A 151 -4.71 35.27 11.34
N TYR A 152 -3.67 36.04 11.65
CA TYR A 152 -2.29 35.60 11.53
C TYR A 152 -1.38 36.42 12.44
N ASP A 153 -0.26 35.83 12.81
CA ASP A 153 0.83 36.49 13.51
C ASP A 153 2.18 35.86 13.09
N GLU A 154 3.26 36.58 13.39
CA GLU A 154 4.65 36.15 13.21
C GLU A 154 5.37 36.11 14.55
N ASP A 155 4.61 35.81 15.62
CA ASP A 155 5.14 35.71 16.98
C ASP A 155 5.93 34.40 17.17
N ILE A 156 6.72 34.34 18.24
CA ILE A 156 7.42 33.12 18.63
C ILE A 156 6.45 32.24 19.40
N HIS A 157 6.26 31.01 18.93
CA HIS A 157 5.40 29.99 19.55
C HIS A 157 6.24 28.89 20.20
N THR A 158 5.65 28.20 21.16
CA THR A 158 6.30 27.07 21.87
C THR A 158 6.23 25.78 21.05
N GLU A 159 7.10 24.81 21.36
CA GLU A 159 7.09 23.50 20.66
C GLU A 159 5.77 22.74 20.88
N GLU A 160 5.10 22.96 22.02
CA GLU A 160 3.80 22.38 22.34
C GLU A 160 2.65 22.95 21.49
N GLU A 161 2.81 24.17 20.96
CA GLU A 161 1.83 24.83 20.09
C GLU A 161 2.02 24.50 18.62
N VAL A 162 3.19 23.96 18.24
CA VAL A 162 3.54 23.64 16.85
C VAL A 162 2.70 22.48 16.34
N GLY A 163 2.11 22.68 15.18
CA GLY A 163 1.21 21.69 14.60
C GLY A 163 0.29 22.27 13.54
N THR A 164 -0.54 21.40 12.99
CA THR A 164 -1.62 21.80 12.09
C THR A 164 -2.90 21.08 12.46
N LYS A 165 -4.00 21.83 12.53
CA LYS A 165 -5.34 21.31 12.71
C LYS A 165 -6.20 21.72 11.52
N ILE A 166 -6.83 20.74 10.89
CA ILE A 166 -7.75 20.93 9.78
C ILE A 166 -9.11 20.38 10.21
N ILE A 167 -10.13 21.23 10.15
CA ILE A 167 -11.52 20.87 10.42
C ILE A 167 -12.32 21.05 9.14
N ILE A 168 -13.06 20.03 8.73
CA ILE A 168 -13.92 20.06 7.54
C ILE A 168 -15.36 19.78 7.97
N LYS A 169 -16.25 20.70 7.63
CA LYS A 169 -17.70 20.64 7.91
C LYS A 169 -18.46 20.76 6.59
N LYS A 170 -19.80 20.72 6.66
CA LYS A 170 -20.67 20.69 5.48
C LYS A 170 -20.19 19.59 4.52
N LEU A 171 -20.08 18.37 5.06
CA LEU A 171 -19.62 17.23 4.30
C LEU A 171 -20.53 17.00 3.10
N ARG A 172 -19.95 16.58 1.97
CA ARG A 172 -20.76 16.18 0.82
C ARG A 172 -21.59 14.95 1.19
N ASP A 173 -22.80 14.82 0.64
CA ASP A 173 -23.74 13.74 0.99
C ASP A 173 -23.16 12.33 0.83
N GLU A 174 -22.29 12.11 -0.17
CA GLU A 174 -21.57 10.85 -0.35
C GLU A 174 -20.56 10.60 0.78
N VAL A 175 -19.83 11.63 1.21
CA VAL A 175 -18.80 11.55 2.26
C VAL A 175 -19.46 11.34 3.63
N SER A 176 -20.53 12.07 3.91
CA SER A 176 -21.31 11.91 5.15
C SER A 176 -21.82 10.47 5.31
N ARG A 177 -22.30 9.85 4.22
CA ARG A 177 -22.74 8.44 4.22
C ARG A 177 -21.59 7.47 4.45
N GLU A 178 -20.44 7.67 3.80
CA GLU A 178 -19.25 6.83 3.99
C GLU A 178 -18.68 6.94 5.43
N PHE A 179 -18.62 8.15 5.99
CA PHE A 179 -18.15 8.35 7.37
C PHE A 179 -19.09 7.77 8.44
N ASN A 180 -20.37 7.55 8.09
CA ASN A 180 -21.32 6.85 8.94
C ASN A 180 -21.34 5.33 8.71
N ASN A 181 -20.42 4.79 7.90
CA ASN A 181 -20.33 3.38 7.56
C ASN A 181 -19.12 2.72 8.25
N ASP A 182 -19.39 1.72 9.10
CA ASP A 182 -18.34 0.99 9.81
C ASP A 182 -17.42 0.17 8.87
N ASP A 183 -17.94 -0.30 7.73
CA ASP A 183 -17.12 -0.98 6.72
C ASP A 183 -16.09 -0.03 6.12
N PHE A 184 -16.52 1.20 5.79
CA PHE A 184 -15.61 2.24 5.31
C PHE A 184 -14.55 2.55 6.37
N TYR A 185 -14.92 2.70 7.64
CA TYR A 185 -13.96 2.90 8.73
C TYR A 185 -12.92 1.77 8.78
N ARG A 186 -13.36 0.50 8.77
CA ARG A 186 -12.45 -0.66 8.78
C ARG A 186 -11.53 -0.70 7.56
N GLU A 187 -12.06 -0.37 6.39
CA GLU A 187 -11.29 -0.31 5.15
C GLU A 187 -10.27 0.83 5.15
N LEU A 188 -10.66 2.02 5.62
CA LEU A 188 -9.78 3.19 5.72
C LEU A 188 -8.61 2.88 6.66
N VAL A 189 -8.89 2.31 7.84
CA VAL A 189 -7.86 1.90 8.80
C VAL A 189 -6.85 0.96 8.15
N LYS A 190 -7.30 -0.15 7.55
CA LYS A 190 -6.41 -1.10 6.85
C LYS A 190 -5.64 -0.44 5.71
N HIS A 191 -6.29 0.49 5.01
CA HIS A 191 -5.68 1.20 3.89
C HIS A 191 -4.54 2.11 4.36
N VAL A 192 -4.74 2.86 5.45
CA VAL A 192 -3.70 3.73 6.05
C VAL A 192 -2.55 2.90 6.62
N GLU A 193 -2.86 1.87 7.41
CA GLU A 193 -1.86 0.94 8.01
C GLU A 193 -0.91 0.34 6.96
N ARG A 194 -1.46 -0.02 5.80
CA ARG A 194 -0.69 -0.58 4.68
C ARG A 194 0.07 0.50 3.89
N ARG A 195 -0.55 1.65 3.63
CA ARG A 195 0.03 2.71 2.79
C ARG A 195 1.17 3.46 3.48
N LEU A 196 1.06 3.62 4.80
CA LEU A 196 1.98 4.36 5.66
C LEU A 196 2.73 3.46 6.64
N GLY A 197 2.73 2.13 6.43
CA GLY A 197 3.39 1.17 7.31
C GLY A 197 4.87 1.49 7.58
N GLY A 198 5.59 1.95 6.55
CA GLY A 198 6.98 2.38 6.71
C GLY A 198 7.15 3.60 7.61
N GLU A 199 6.22 4.57 7.54
CA GLU A 199 6.27 5.77 8.38
C GLU A 199 5.93 5.45 9.84
N ILE A 200 4.94 4.59 10.06
CA ILE A 200 4.58 4.08 11.39
C ILE A 200 5.75 3.29 11.99
N SER A 201 6.43 2.48 11.17
CA SER A 201 7.60 1.71 11.60
C SER A 201 8.82 2.58 11.93
N GLU A 202 8.92 3.75 11.30
CA GLU A 202 9.95 4.74 11.61
C GLU A 202 9.55 5.66 12.78
N GLY A 203 8.40 5.44 13.42
CA GLY A 203 8.01 6.05 14.68
C GLY A 203 6.79 6.97 14.65
N VAL A 204 6.21 7.24 13.48
CA VAL A 204 5.06 8.15 13.38
C VAL A 204 3.83 7.50 14.01
N GLU A 205 3.26 8.15 15.02
CA GLU A 205 2.04 7.68 15.67
C GLU A 205 0.82 8.21 14.90
N ILE A 206 -0.02 7.30 14.40
CA ILE A 206 -1.25 7.68 13.68
C ILE A 206 -2.44 7.04 14.39
N SER A 207 -3.51 7.80 14.60
CA SER A 207 -4.76 7.28 15.14
C SER A 207 -5.99 7.75 14.34
N ILE A 208 -7.02 6.90 14.28
CA ILE A 208 -8.32 7.20 13.64
C ILE A 208 -9.45 6.80 14.60
N ASN A 209 -10.26 7.78 15.02
CA ASN A 209 -11.34 7.60 16.00
C ASN A 209 -10.85 6.80 17.22
N ASP A 210 -9.82 7.32 17.89
CA ASP A 210 -9.13 6.72 19.07
C ASP A 210 -8.38 5.40 18.83
N LYS A 211 -8.47 4.80 17.64
CA LYS A 211 -7.69 3.60 17.31
C LYS A 211 -6.30 3.96 16.84
N HIS A 212 -5.27 3.62 17.63
CA HIS A 212 -3.88 3.64 17.17
C HIS A 212 -3.65 2.61 16.06
N LEU A 213 -2.99 3.05 14.99
CA LEU A 213 -2.74 2.24 13.81
C LEU A 213 -1.43 1.44 13.95
N ALA A 214 -1.42 0.24 13.38
CA ALA A 214 -0.24 -0.61 13.32
C ALA A 214 0.39 -0.61 11.92
N ALA A 215 1.71 -0.69 11.84
CA ALA A 215 2.40 -0.86 10.57
C ALA A 215 2.07 -2.22 9.94
N GLN A 216 1.75 -2.22 8.64
CA GLN A 216 1.63 -3.46 7.85
C GLN A 216 2.70 -3.48 6.76
N ASN A 217 3.87 -4.04 7.07
CA ASN A 217 4.99 -4.15 6.13
C ASN A 217 5.13 -5.55 5.54
N VAL A 218 5.88 -5.65 4.44
CA VAL A 218 6.24 -6.94 3.86
C VAL A 218 7.34 -7.58 4.68
N THR A 219 7.17 -8.86 5.02
CA THR A 219 8.21 -9.68 5.66
C THR A 219 8.72 -10.73 4.70
N LEU A 220 10.04 -10.94 4.69
CA LEU A 220 10.71 -11.97 3.91
C LEU A 220 11.50 -12.90 4.84
N ILE A 221 11.68 -14.15 4.43
CA ILE A 221 12.64 -15.07 5.02
C ILE A 221 14.05 -14.60 4.68
N ASP A 222 14.89 -14.45 5.70
CA ASP A 222 16.29 -14.05 5.61
C ASP A 222 17.11 -14.88 6.62
N SER A 223 17.81 -15.89 6.09
CA SER A 223 18.53 -16.92 6.83
C SER A 223 19.73 -17.40 6.01
N GLU A 224 20.57 -18.26 6.59
CA GLU A 224 21.66 -18.89 5.84
C GLU A 224 21.20 -19.85 4.73
N GLU A 225 19.95 -20.33 4.78
CA GLU A 225 19.40 -21.29 3.83
C GLU A 225 18.68 -20.58 2.68
N ILE A 226 17.88 -19.57 3.04
CA ILE A 226 17.09 -18.77 2.11
C ILE A 226 17.30 -17.31 2.49
N SER A 227 17.75 -16.50 1.54
CA SER A 227 17.89 -15.05 1.71
C SER A 227 17.26 -14.33 0.52
N PRO A 228 16.68 -13.13 0.72
CA PRO A 228 16.10 -12.35 -0.37
C PRO A 228 17.14 -11.95 -1.41
N ILE A 229 16.69 -11.86 -2.67
CA ILE A 229 17.47 -11.26 -3.73
C ILE A 229 17.30 -9.75 -3.64
N LYS A 230 18.41 -9.01 -3.71
CA LYS A 230 18.42 -7.55 -3.67
C LYS A 230 19.27 -7.00 -4.80
N LYS A 231 18.72 -6.00 -5.48
CA LYS A 231 19.42 -5.18 -6.48
C LYS A 231 19.18 -3.70 -6.24
N GLU A 232 20.25 -2.92 -6.32
CA GLU A 232 20.21 -1.46 -6.25
C GLU A 232 20.76 -0.86 -7.55
N VAL A 233 20.05 0.13 -8.08
CA VAL A 233 20.47 0.90 -9.26
C VAL A 233 20.00 2.34 -9.10
N THR A 234 20.82 3.28 -9.54
CA THR A 234 20.42 4.70 -9.62
C THR A 234 20.17 5.06 -11.07
N TYR A 235 19.02 5.66 -11.34
CA TYR A 235 18.63 6.09 -12.69
C TYR A 235 17.99 7.47 -12.63
N ASN A 236 18.54 8.44 -13.36
CA ASN A 236 18.03 9.81 -13.45
C ASN A 236 17.61 10.42 -12.09
N PHE A 237 18.53 10.42 -11.12
CA PHE A 237 18.33 10.95 -9.76
C PHE A 237 17.34 10.18 -8.88
N VAL A 238 16.90 9.00 -9.31
CA VAL A 238 16.07 8.09 -8.52
C VAL A 238 16.90 6.89 -8.12
N LYS A 239 17.04 6.67 -6.81
CA LYS A 239 17.58 5.43 -6.25
C LYS A 239 16.47 4.38 -6.32
N VAL A 240 16.72 3.32 -7.09
CA VAL A 240 15.81 2.18 -7.22
C VAL A 240 16.41 1.01 -6.46
N LYS A 241 15.60 0.40 -5.59
CA LYS A 241 15.96 -0.82 -4.90
C LYS A 241 14.88 -1.86 -5.08
N ILE A 242 15.27 -3.05 -5.52
CA ILE A 242 14.37 -4.17 -5.76
C ILE A 242 14.78 -5.30 -4.83
N ILE A 243 13.85 -5.78 -4.03
CA ILE A 243 14.04 -6.91 -3.11
C ILE A 243 12.93 -7.91 -3.35
N ALA A 244 13.25 -9.18 -3.55
CA ALA A 244 12.23 -10.22 -3.66
C ALA A 244 12.66 -11.52 -3.01
N GLY A 245 11.69 -12.29 -2.55
CA GLY A 245 11.94 -13.58 -1.93
C GLY A 245 10.66 -14.28 -1.50
N ILE A 246 10.85 -15.17 -0.53
CA ILE A 246 9.79 -16.00 0.06
C ILE A 246 9.33 -15.33 1.35
N ALA A 247 8.02 -15.18 1.54
CA ALA A 247 7.44 -14.75 2.81
C ALA A 247 7.33 -15.91 3.81
N PRO A 248 7.30 -15.63 5.12
CA PRO A 248 6.75 -16.58 6.09
C PRO A 248 5.27 -16.84 5.79
N PRO A 249 4.70 -17.98 6.23
CA PRO A 249 3.27 -18.24 6.11
C PRO A 249 2.46 -17.12 6.77
N ASP A 250 1.35 -16.74 6.13
CA ASP A 250 0.47 -15.68 6.62
C ASP A 250 -0.34 -16.13 7.85
N ASP A 251 -0.63 -17.43 7.94
CA ASP A 251 -1.18 -18.11 9.12
C ASP A 251 -0.19 -19.23 9.49
N GLU A 252 0.65 -18.96 10.50
CA GLU A 252 1.73 -19.87 10.94
C GLU A 252 1.15 -21.19 11.51
N GLU A 253 0.05 -21.12 12.28
CA GLU A 253 -0.59 -22.28 12.88
C GLU A 253 -1.11 -23.25 11.81
N LYS A 254 -1.71 -22.71 10.74
CA LYS A 254 -2.24 -23.51 9.63
C LYS A 254 -1.25 -23.70 8.48
N GLN A 255 -0.02 -23.18 8.63
CA GLN A 255 1.03 -23.20 7.61
C GLN A 255 0.50 -22.73 6.24
N ARG A 256 -0.25 -21.63 6.23
CA ARG A 256 -1.01 -21.20 5.06
C ARG A 256 -0.52 -19.85 4.54
N TYR A 257 -0.41 -19.77 3.22
CA TYR A 257 -0.22 -18.51 2.49
C TYR A 257 -1.55 -17.98 1.96
N PHE A 258 -1.67 -16.66 1.91
CA PHE A 258 -2.81 -15.94 1.35
C PHE A 258 -2.42 -15.38 -0.03
N PRO A 259 -2.92 -15.98 -1.14
CA PRO A 259 -2.57 -15.56 -2.51
C PRO A 259 -2.87 -14.08 -2.80
N GLU A 260 -3.85 -13.50 -2.13
CA GLU A 260 -4.21 -12.08 -2.22
C GLU A 260 -3.07 -11.15 -1.79
N LYS A 261 -2.19 -11.60 -0.88
CA LYS A 261 -1.00 -10.86 -0.44
C LYS A 261 0.23 -11.09 -1.32
N ALA A 262 0.19 -12.06 -2.24
CA ALA A 262 1.30 -12.31 -3.14
C ALA A 262 1.43 -11.27 -4.25
N GLY A 263 2.65 -11.07 -4.72
CA GLY A 263 2.94 -10.16 -5.84
C GLY A 263 3.91 -9.05 -5.46
N TRP A 264 3.85 -7.97 -6.24
CA TRP A 264 4.76 -6.84 -6.12
C TRP A 264 4.16 -5.69 -5.32
N TYR A 265 5.00 -5.09 -4.49
CA TYR A 265 4.74 -3.92 -3.67
C TYR A 265 5.67 -2.81 -4.16
N ILE A 266 5.14 -1.65 -4.54
CA ILE A 266 5.93 -0.55 -5.08
C ILE A 266 5.78 0.66 -4.19
N TYR A 267 6.90 1.21 -3.75
CA TYR A 267 7.00 2.36 -2.88
C TYR A 267 7.66 3.54 -3.60
N CYS A 268 7.16 4.75 -3.35
CA CYS A 268 7.74 6.01 -3.80
C CYS A 268 7.93 6.91 -2.57
N ASN A 269 9.18 7.26 -2.23
CA ASN A 269 9.52 8.04 -1.01
C ASN A 269 8.79 7.54 0.25
N SER A 270 8.88 6.23 0.51
CA SER A 270 8.24 5.50 1.62
C SER A 270 6.72 5.33 1.56
N ARG A 271 6.01 5.99 0.64
CA ARG A 271 4.58 5.74 0.41
C ARG A 271 4.40 4.51 -0.47
N LEU A 272 3.63 3.52 -0.01
CA LEU A 272 3.23 2.39 -0.85
C LEU A 272 2.24 2.87 -1.91
N VAL A 273 2.55 2.70 -3.19
CA VAL A 273 1.71 3.12 -4.33
C VAL A 273 1.00 1.94 -4.98
N VAL A 274 1.60 0.75 -4.96
CA VAL A 274 0.99 -0.48 -5.50
C VAL A 274 1.20 -1.60 -4.49
N ALA A 275 0.18 -2.39 -4.19
CA ALA A 275 0.23 -3.42 -3.15
C ALA A 275 -0.19 -4.79 -3.70
N ALA A 276 0.62 -5.83 -3.47
CA ALA A 276 0.35 -7.21 -3.86
C ALA A 276 -0.09 -7.37 -5.34
N ASP A 277 0.50 -6.56 -6.23
CA ASP A 277 0.09 -6.53 -7.63
C ASP A 277 0.50 -7.80 -8.38
N LYS A 278 -0.48 -8.29 -9.15
CA LYS A 278 -0.44 -9.52 -9.93
C LYS A 278 -0.85 -9.27 -11.39
N THR A 279 -0.73 -8.03 -11.86
CA THR A 279 -1.15 -7.61 -13.21
C THR A 279 0.05 -7.32 -14.12
N SER A 280 -0.23 -6.97 -15.37
CA SER A 280 0.78 -6.57 -16.36
C SER A 280 1.44 -5.23 -16.07
N LEU A 281 0.90 -4.45 -15.12
CA LEU A 281 1.63 -3.32 -14.58
C LEU A 281 3.04 -3.78 -14.16
N THR A 282 3.13 -4.91 -13.48
CA THR A 282 4.38 -5.48 -12.98
C THR A 282 4.90 -6.61 -13.89
N THR A 283 5.23 -7.78 -13.34
CA THR A 283 5.87 -8.89 -14.08
C THR A 283 4.88 -9.94 -14.57
N TRP A 284 3.61 -9.82 -14.22
CA TRP A 284 2.59 -10.84 -14.44
C TRP A 284 1.88 -10.66 -15.78
N ARG A 285 1.31 -11.74 -16.28
CA ARG A 285 0.41 -11.71 -17.44
C ARG A 285 -1.02 -11.42 -16.97
N ASP A 286 -1.69 -10.53 -17.68
CA ASP A 286 -3.14 -10.30 -17.56
C ASP A 286 -3.80 -10.26 -18.94
N ILE A 287 -5.09 -9.93 -18.98
CA ILE A 287 -5.88 -9.90 -20.22
C ILE A 287 -5.37 -8.83 -21.20
N ASP A 288 -4.84 -7.72 -20.70
CA ASP A 288 -4.36 -6.60 -21.51
C ASP A 288 -2.99 -6.87 -22.13
N ASN A 289 -2.23 -7.83 -21.58
CA ASN A 289 -0.91 -8.23 -22.08
C ASN A 289 -0.74 -9.76 -22.14
N ALA A 290 -1.68 -10.45 -22.80
CA ALA A 290 -1.73 -11.92 -22.87
C ALA A 290 -0.47 -12.60 -23.47
N ASN A 291 0.34 -11.87 -24.24
CA ASN A 291 1.51 -12.42 -24.93
C ASN A 291 2.83 -12.27 -24.16
N THR A 292 2.82 -11.65 -22.97
CA THR A 292 4.03 -11.37 -22.20
C THR A 292 3.83 -11.64 -20.70
N GLY A 293 4.82 -12.21 -20.03
CA GLY A 293 4.78 -12.50 -18.60
C GLY A 293 4.21 -13.89 -18.26
N ILE A 294 4.08 -14.16 -16.96
CA ILE A 294 3.58 -15.45 -16.43
C ILE A 294 2.21 -15.20 -15.79
N ALA A 295 1.23 -16.06 -16.07
CA ALA A 295 -0.04 -15.98 -15.36
C ALA A 295 0.17 -16.31 -13.89
N PHE A 296 -0.39 -15.48 -13.01
CA PHE A 296 -0.33 -15.77 -11.59
C PHE A 296 -1.04 -17.09 -11.27
N HIS A 297 -0.40 -17.89 -10.43
CA HIS A 297 -0.92 -19.14 -9.89
C HIS A 297 -0.71 -19.16 -8.39
N ASN A 298 -1.57 -19.84 -7.64
CA ASN A 298 -1.50 -19.87 -6.17
C ASN A 298 -0.22 -20.53 -5.63
N ASN A 299 0.54 -21.25 -6.48
CA ASN A 299 1.86 -21.77 -6.13
C ASN A 299 2.90 -20.67 -5.88
N TYR A 300 2.61 -19.45 -6.32
CA TYR A 300 3.41 -18.27 -6.03
C TYR A 300 2.84 -17.47 -4.85
N ALA A 301 1.93 -18.02 -4.05
CA ALA A 301 1.32 -17.32 -2.91
C ALA A 301 2.33 -16.87 -1.84
N MET A 302 3.49 -17.53 -1.76
CA MET A 302 4.60 -17.16 -0.88
C MET A 302 5.49 -16.05 -1.44
N PHE A 303 5.38 -15.71 -2.73
CA PHE A 303 6.20 -14.68 -3.34
C PHE A 303 5.85 -13.30 -2.80
N ARG A 304 6.86 -12.53 -2.41
CA ARG A 304 6.75 -11.08 -2.21
C ARG A 304 7.93 -10.41 -2.88
N GLY A 305 7.63 -9.40 -3.69
CA GLY A 305 8.62 -8.48 -4.25
C GLY A 305 8.32 -7.05 -3.83
N CYS A 306 9.35 -6.31 -3.42
CA CYS A 306 9.27 -4.89 -3.05
C CYS A 306 10.19 -4.07 -3.96
N VAL A 307 9.68 -2.97 -4.49
CA VAL A 307 10.43 -2.00 -5.28
C VAL A 307 10.33 -0.64 -4.61
N TYR A 308 11.46 -0.04 -4.30
CA TYR A 308 11.54 1.27 -3.68
C TYR A 308 12.14 2.26 -4.67
N PHE A 309 11.37 3.29 -5.01
CA PHE A 309 11.84 4.47 -5.75
C PHE A 309 12.01 5.62 -4.75
N ASN A 310 13.26 6.05 -4.55
CA ASN A 310 13.59 7.13 -3.62
C ASN A 310 14.28 8.27 -4.37
N SER A 311 13.81 9.49 -4.15
CA SER A 311 14.42 10.68 -4.72
C SER A 311 14.02 11.95 -3.95
N THR A 312 14.98 12.87 -3.80
CA THR A 312 14.70 14.25 -3.39
C THR A 312 14.06 15.08 -4.52
N TYR A 313 13.87 14.47 -5.70
CA TYR A 313 13.12 15.01 -6.83
C TYR A 313 11.83 14.21 -7.06
N PRO A 314 10.78 14.46 -6.28
CA PRO A 314 9.52 13.74 -6.38
C PRO A 314 8.96 13.65 -7.81
N GLU A 315 9.12 14.68 -8.63
CA GLU A 315 8.64 14.73 -10.02
C GLU A 315 9.34 13.74 -10.97
N LYS A 316 10.45 13.14 -10.53
CA LYS A 316 11.16 12.07 -11.25
C LYS A 316 10.65 10.68 -10.87
N LEU A 317 9.86 10.56 -9.80
CA LEU A 317 9.30 9.29 -9.36
C LEU A 317 8.19 8.83 -10.29
N PRO A 318 8.04 7.51 -10.49
CA PRO A 318 7.13 6.98 -11.50
C PRO A 318 5.67 6.90 -11.07
N TRP A 319 5.18 7.66 -10.09
CA TRP A 319 3.76 7.63 -9.70
C TRP A 319 2.87 8.53 -10.59
N ASN A 320 1.57 8.26 -10.58
CA ASN A 320 0.57 9.15 -11.18
C ASN A 320 0.24 10.37 -10.29
N THR A 321 -0.56 11.30 -10.81
CA THR A 321 -0.94 12.54 -10.09
C THR A 321 -1.80 12.31 -8.84
N THR A 322 -2.46 11.16 -8.74
CA THR A 322 -3.23 10.75 -7.56
C THR A 322 -2.39 9.95 -6.56
N LYS A 323 -1.11 9.64 -6.87
CA LYS A 323 -0.21 8.78 -6.07
C LYS A 323 -0.82 7.42 -5.72
N THR A 324 -1.71 6.92 -6.56
CA THR A 324 -2.43 5.66 -6.36
C THR A 324 -1.91 4.53 -7.22
N ASN A 325 -1.13 4.86 -8.25
CA ASN A 325 -0.59 3.91 -9.21
C ASN A 325 0.71 4.45 -9.84
N ILE A 326 1.37 3.60 -10.62
CA ILE A 326 2.59 3.90 -11.37
C ILE A 326 2.27 4.33 -12.81
N ASP A 327 2.91 5.40 -13.26
CA ASP A 327 3.02 5.73 -14.68
C ASP A 327 3.91 4.69 -15.36
N LYS A 328 3.26 3.73 -16.03
CA LYS A 328 3.91 2.64 -16.76
C LYS A 328 4.85 3.12 -17.88
N ASN A 329 4.74 4.37 -18.31
CA ASN A 329 5.59 4.94 -19.35
C ASN A 329 6.81 5.68 -18.79
N ALA A 330 6.91 5.84 -17.46
CA ALA A 330 8.06 6.45 -16.84
C ALA A 330 9.32 5.62 -17.12
N SER A 331 10.37 6.24 -17.67
CA SER A 331 11.59 5.54 -18.08
C SER A 331 12.29 4.82 -16.93
N VAL A 332 12.27 5.42 -15.73
CA VAL A 332 12.78 4.78 -14.50
C VAL A 332 12.01 3.51 -14.14
N TYR A 333 10.69 3.48 -14.39
CA TYR A 333 9.87 2.30 -14.14
C TYR A 333 10.11 1.21 -15.17
N LEU A 334 10.19 1.56 -16.46
CA LEU A 334 10.47 0.59 -17.53
C LEU A 334 11.81 -0.13 -17.30
N MET A 335 12.85 0.60 -16.90
CA MET A 335 14.14 0.02 -16.51
C MET A 335 14.00 -0.91 -15.30
N ALA A 336 13.37 -0.43 -14.22
CA ALA A 336 13.17 -1.24 -13.01
C ALA A 336 12.34 -2.50 -13.29
N ARG A 337 11.37 -2.44 -14.20
CA ARG A 337 10.50 -3.56 -14.57
C ARG A 337 11.26 -4.70 -15.24
N GLU A 338 12.27 -4.40 -16.06
CA GLU A 338 13.14 -5.46 -16.61
C GLU A 338 13.93 -6.15 -15.50
N GLU A 339 14.44 -5.40 -14.54
CA GLU A 339 15.13 -5.96 -13.37
C GLU A 339 14.20 -6.78 -12.47
N MET A 340 12.96 -6.33 -12.28
CA MET A 340 11.92 -7.11 -11.58
C MET A 340 11.67 -8.45 -12.25
N LYS A 341 11.63 -8.51 -13.60
CA LYS A 341 11.44 -9.76 -14.34
C LYS A 341 12.59 -10.73 -14.12
N GLU A 342 13.83 -10.27 -14.20
CA GLU A 342 15.01 -11.13 -13.96
C GLU A 342 15.03 -11.67 -12.52
N ILE A 343 14.77 -10.81 -11.54
CA ILE A 343 14.69 -11.25 -10.14
C ILE A 343 13.55 -12.25 -9.94
N PHE A 344 12.37 -12.00 -10.51
CA PHE A 344 11.24 -12.92 -10.40
C PHE A 344 11.56 -14.29 -11.02
N LYS A 345 12.28 -14.36 -12.14
CA LYS A 345 12.70 -15.65 -12.75
C LYS A 345 13.52 -16.48 -11.77
N ILE A 346 14.41 -15.87 -11.00
CA ILE A 346 15.24 -16.58 -10.02
C ILE A 346 14.37 -17.11 -8.87
N VAL A 347 13.51 -16.26 -8.28
CA VAL A 347 12.61 -16.69 -7.19
C VAL A 347 11.63 -17.77 -7.66
N LYS A 348 11.11 -17.63 -8.88
CA LYS A 348 10.25 -18.63 -9.50
C LYS A 348 11.00 -19.94 -9.71
N GLY A 349 12.23 -19.92 -10.23
CA GLY A 349 13.06 -21.11 -10.41
C GLY A 349 13.23 -21.87 -9.11
N PHE A 350 13.54 -21.15 -8.02
CA PHE A 350 13.62 -21.72 -6.68
C PHE A 350 12.31 -22.40 -6.23
N ILE A 351 11.15 -21.74 -6.42
CA ILE A 351 9.84 -22.32 -6.05
C ILE A 351 9.55 -23.56 -6.92
N ASP A 352 9.80 -23.50 -8.22
CA ASP A 352 9.53 -24.58 -9.16
C ASP A 352 10.44 -25.80 -8.91
N ASP A 353 11.70 -25.59 -8.52
CA ASP A 353 12.63 -26.69 -8.23
C ASP A 353 12.21 -27.46 -6.96
N ILE A 354 11.78 -26.77 -5.90
CA ILE A 354 11.23 -27.44 -4.71
C ILE A 354 9.97 -28.25 -5.06
N ARG A 355 9.19 -27.78 -6.04
CA ARG A 355 8.01 -28.51 -6.51
C ARG A 355 8.40 -29.78 -7.29
N ARG A 356 9.42 -29.70 -8.16
CA ARG A 356 9.90 -30.85 -8.94
C ARG A 356 10.44 -31.98 -8.06
N ASP A 357 11.17 -31.64 -6.99
CA ASP A 357 11.71 -32.62 -6.05
C ASP A 357 10.63 -33.48 -5.37
N ARG A 358 9.36 -33.04 -5.39
CA ARG A 358 8.22 -33.75 -4.78
C ARG A 358 7.49 -34.70 -5.74
N GLY A 359 7.74 -34.62 -7.04
CA GLY A 359 7.07 -35.45 -8.04
C GLY A 359 5.55 -35.21 -8.16
N GLU A 360 5.07 -34.02 -7.82
CA GLU A 360 3.64 -33.65 -7.78
C GLU A 360 3.09 -33.23 -9.17
N VAL A 361 1.87 -33.66 -9.52
CA VAL A 361 1.17 -33.39 -10.80
C VAL A 361 -0.05 -32.49 -10.57
N LEU A 362 0.07 -31.22 -10.94
CA LEU A 362 -0.98 -30.21 -11.21
C LEU A 362 -2.44 -30.59 -10.85
N ASP A 363 -2.79 -30.65 -9.56
CA ASP A 363 -4.18 -30.59 -9.11
C ASP A 363 -4.34 -29.61 -7.93
N LEU A 364 -5.54 -29.03 -7.76
CA LEU A 364 -5.79 -27.92 -6.80
C LEU A 364 -5.57 -28.30 -5.33
N GLU A 365 -5.79 -29.57 -4.97
CA GLU A 365 -5.47 -30.10 -3.63
C GLU A 365 -3.95 -30.20 -3.41
N GLU A 366 -3.18 -30.46 -4.46
CA GLU A 366 -1.72 -30.54 -4.40
C GLU A 366 -1.08 -29.15 -4.21
N ASP A 367 -1.64 -28.08 -4.76
CA ASP A 367 -1.12 -26.72 -4.57
C ASP A 367 -1.14 -26.27 -3.09
N ILE A 368 -2.18 -26.69 -2.35
CA ILE A 368 -2.30 -26.44 -0.91
C ILE A 368 -1.28 -27.28 -0.15
N ALA A 369 -1.10 -28.56 -0.52
CA ALA A 369 -0.11 -29.44 0.10
C ALA A 369 1.34 -28.95 -0.14
N PHE A 370 1.63 -28.52 -1.37
CA PHE A 370 2.90 -27.91 -1.76
C PHE A 370 3.19 -26.68 -0.92
N SER A 371 2.26 -25.72 -0.89
CA SER A 371 2.36 -24.48 -0.13
C SER A 371 2.56 -24.72 1.37
N LYS A 372 1.82 -25.66 1.95
CA LYS A 372 1.98 -26.05 3.36
C LYS A 372 3.36 -26.61 3.65
N SER A 373 3.93 -27.39 2.73
CA SER A 373 5.25 -27.92 2.97
C SER A 373 6.34 -26.85 2.94
N ILE A 374 6.26 -25.89 2.02
CA ILE A 374 7.17 -24.74 2.02
C ILE A 374 7.01 -23.98 3.34
N ALA A 375 5.78 -23.68 3.74
CA ALA A 375 5.48 -23.03 5.00
C ALA A 375 6.15 -23.76 6.18
N SER A 376 6.00 -25.08 6.27
CA SER A 376 6.60 -25.88 7.34
C SER A 376 8.13 -25.78 7.40
N ARG A 377 8.80 -25.67 6.23
CA ARG A 377 10.27 -25.55 6.13
C ARG A 377 10.76 -24.17 6.53
N VAL A 378 9.99 -23.12 6.23
CA VAL A 378 10.41 -21.73 6.45
C VAL A 378 9.89 -21.11 7.73
N THR A 379 8.91 -21.73 8.41
CA THR A 379 8.27 -21.18 9.63
C THR A 379 9.29 -20.84 10.71
N ASN A 380 10.34 -21.67 10.87
CA ASN A 380 11.37 -21.50 11.90
C ASN A 380 12.63 -20.77 11.41
N LEU A 381 12.65 -20.30 10.16
CA LEU A 381 13.80 -19.58 9.62
C LEU A 381 13.82 -18.12 10.07
N GLY A 382 15.02 -17.54 10.04
CA GLY A 382 15.20 -16.10 10.23
C GLY A 382 14.31 -15.31 9.27
N ARG A 383 13.75 -14.20 9.76
CA ARG A 383 12.85 -13.34 9.00
C ARG A 383 13.23 -11.88 9.17
N LYS A 384 12.94 -11.10 8.14
CA LYS A 384 13.22 -9.68 8.10
C LYS A 384 12.02 -8.94 7.57
N GLU A 385 11.46 -8.10 8.45
CA GLU A 385 10.39 -7.18 8.07
C GLU A 385 11.01 -5.99 7.33
N LEU A 386 10.56 -5.71 6.12
CA LEU A 386 11.02 -4.59 5.30
C LEU A 386 10.34 -3.29 5.75
N SER A 387 10.57 -2.91 7.00
CA SER A 387 9.84 -1.85 7.70
C SER A 387 10.47 -0.46 7.55
N THR A 388 11.80 -0.39 7.42
CA THR A 388 12.53 0.89 7.33
C THR A 388 13.61 0.84 6.26
N LYS A 389 14.05 2.01 5.78
CA LYS A 389 15.19 2.09 4.84
C LYS A 389 16.44 1.37 5.35
N HIS A 390 16.75 1.54 6.65
CA HIS A 390 17.90 0.89 7.29
C HIS A 390 17.82 -0.64 7.23
N VAL A 391 16.66 -1.21 7.54
CA VAL A 391 16.48 -2.66 7.48
C VAL A 391 16.65 -3.17 6.05
N VAL A 392 16.07 -2.45 5.10
CA VAL A 392 16.16 -2.72 3.67
C VAL A 392 17.61 -2.58 3.14
N ASP A 393 18.40 -1.62 3.66
CA ASP A 393 19.83 -1.46 3.34
C ASP A 393 20.69 -2.59 3.91
N SER A 394 20.35 -3.12 5.08
CA SER A 394 21.09 -4.22 5.73
C SER A 394 20.91 -5.60 5.09
N ILE A 395 20.06 -5.74 4.07
CA ILE A 395 19.99 -6.96 3.25
C ILE A 395 21.18 -6.96 2.30
N SER A 396 21.89 -8.09 2.25
CA SER A 396 23.05 -8.30 1.38
C SER A 396 22.64 -8.24 -0.08
N ASN A 397 23.48 -7.61 -0.92
CA ASN A 397 23.33 -7.74 -2.36
C ASN A 397 23.69 -9.17 -2.75
N ASN A 398 22.68 -9.95 -3.13
CA ASN A 398 22.85 -11.32 -3.59
C ASN A 398 21.95 -11.54 -4.82
N LEU A 399 22.46 -12.26 -5.81
CA LEU A 399 21.77 -12.62 -7.05
C LEU A 399 21.41 -14.12 -7.09
N GLU A 400 21.61 -14.85 -5.99
CA GLU A 400 21.36 -16.28 -5.92
C GLU A 400 20.45 -16.62 -4.74
N LEU A 401 19.42 -17.43 -5.01
CA LEU A 401 18.66 -18.18 -3.99
C LEU A 401 19.29 -19.57 -3.88
N SER A 402 19.97 -19.88 -2.78
CA SER A 402 20.59 -21.20 -2.60
C SER A 402 19.58 -22.26 -2.17
N THR A 403 19.47 -23.35 -2.92
CA THR A 403 18.72 -24.57 -2.52
C THR A 403 19.55 -25.52 -1.66
N VAL A 404 20.88 -25.30 -1.60
CA VAL A 404 21.90 -26.29 -1.21
C VAL A 404 21.76 -26.82 0.23
N LYS A 405 21.03 -26.13 1.12
CA LYS A 405 20.92 -26.51 2.55
C LYS A 405 19.54 -27.00 2.98
N MET A 406 18.57 -27.00 2.08
CA MET A 406 17.19 -27.20 2.46
C MET A 406 16.95 -28.71 2.69
N LYS A 407 16.89 -29.16 3.95
CA LYS A 407 16.77 -30.59 4.29
C LYS A 407 15.64 -31.25 3.48
N PRO A 408 15.86 -32.46 2.93
CA PRO A 408 14.82 -33.19 2.22
C PRO A 408 13.62 -33.35 3.15
N VAL A 409 12.42 -33.11 2.62
CA VAL A 409 11.20 -33.34 3.36
C VAL A 409 11.15 -34.83 3.67
N LYS A 410 10.98 -35.22 4.94
CA LYS A 410 10.66 -36.61 5.24
C LYS A 410 9.47 -36.99 4.37
N GLU A 411 9.61 -38.01 3.55
CA GLU A 411 8.48 -38.59 2.82
C GLU A 411 7.44 -38.98 3.86
N GLU A 412 6.45 -38.11 4.07
CA GLU A 412 5.20 -38.55 4.66
C GLU A 412 4.59 -39.54 3.67
N GLU A 413 4.00 -40.62 4.19
CA GLU A 413 3.36 -41.63 3.35
C GLU A 413 2.46 -40.94 2.34
N LYS A 414 2.66 -41.22 1.04
CA LYS A 414 1.86 -40.60 -0.03
C LYS A 414 0.41 -41.02 0.16
N LEU A 415 -0.38 -40.15 0.77
CA LEU A 415 -1.81 -40.33 0.91
C LEU A 415 -2.48 -39.98 -0.42
N VAL A 416 -3.41 -40.84 -0.86
CA VAL A 416 -4.22 -40.60 -2.07
C VAL A 416 -5.68 -40.46 -1.70
N THR A 417 -6.36 -39.49 -2.32
CA THR A 417 -7.81 -39.29 -2.12
C THR A 417 -8.59 -40.28 -2.99
N ILE A 418 -9.47 -41.08 -2.37
CA ILE A 418 -10.39 -41.98 -3.07
C ILE A 418 -11.80 -41.40 -3.00
N THR A 419 -12.39 -41.05 -4.15
CA THR A 419 -13.74 -40.47 -4.25
C THR A 419 -14.61 -41.26 -5.23
N TYR A 420 -15.82 -41.64 -4.82
CA TYR A 420 -16.79 -42.31 -5.67
C TYR A 420 -18.23 -42.05 -5.20
N GLN A 421 -19.19 -42.20 -6.10
CA GLN A 421 -20.62 -42.08 -5.81
C GLN A 421 -21.29 -43.45 -5.79
N LYS A 422 -22.24 -43.64 -4.87
CA LYS A 422 -23.08 -44.84 -4.76
C LYS A 422 -24.53 -44.45 -4.46
N PRO A 423 -25.50 -45.31 -4.81
CA PRO A 423 -26.90 -45.08 -4.46
C PRO A 423 -27.07 -44.86 -2.96
N LYS A 424 -27.88 -43.85 -2.59
CA LYS A 424 -28.10 -43.47 -1.19
C LYS A 424 -28.57 -44.65 -0.33
N VAL A 425 -29.45 -45.49 -0.88
CA VAL A 425 -30.00 -46.68 -0.19
C VAL A 425 -28.89 -47.64 0.24
N ASP A 426 -27.91 -47.90 -0.63
CA ASP A 426 -26.79 -48.81 -0.32
C ASP A 426 -25.86 -48.19 0.72
N VAL A 427 -25.61 -46.89 0.65
CA VAL A 427 -24.77 -46.18 1.63
C VAL A 427 -25.45 -46.13 2.99
N ASP A 428 -26.77 -45.93 3.05
CA ASP A 428 -27.56 -45.93 4.29
C ASP A 428 -27.52 -47.33 4.95
N LEU A 429 -27.71 -48.40 4.17
CA LEU A 429 -27.61 -49.79 4.66
C LEU A 429 -26.22 -50.11 5.23
N LEU A 430 -25.15 -49.74 4.50
CA LEU A 430 -23.78 -49.94 4.95
C LEU A 430 -23.46 -49.10 6.19
N ARG A 431 -24.02 -47.91 6.31
CA ARG A 431 -23.86 -47.03 7.47
C ARG A 431 -24.42 -47.66 8.75
N GLU A 432 -25.60 -48.28 8.65
CA GLU A 432 -26.20 -49.05 9.75
C GLU A 432 -25.38 -50.30 10.09
N THR A 433 -25.01 -51.07 9.06
CA THR A 433 -24.28 -52.34 9.22
C THR A 433 -22.89 -52.13 9.85
N LEU A 434 -22.17 -51.08 9.46
CA LEU A 434 -20.83 -50.75 9.94
C LEU A 434 -20.83 -49.92 11.24
N ASN A 435 -22.02 -49.54 11.72
CA ASN A 435 -22.26 -48.69 12.89
C ASN A 435 -21.43 -47.39 12.86
N VAL A 436 -21.54 -46.63 11.77
CA VAL A 436 -20.81 -45.36 11.57
C VAL A 436 -21.77 -44.19 11.33
N LYS A 437 -21.30 -42.95 11.53
CA LYS A 437 -22.17 -41.77 11.50
C LYS A 437 -22.09 -40.96 10.21
N SER A 438 -21.05 -41.14 9.40
CA SER A 438 -20.84 -40.37 8.17
C SER A 438 -20.61 -41.26 6.95
N ASN A 439 -20.92 -40.73 5.76
CA ASN A 439 -20.60 -41.41 4.49
C ASN A 439 -19.10 -41.59 4.29
N LYS A 440 -18.29 -40.68 4.84
CA LYS A 440 -16.83 -40.78 4.83
C LYS A 440 -16.38 -42.03 5.57
N ASP A 441 -16.95 -42.28 6.75
CA ASP A 441 -16.60 -43.45 7.56
C ASP A 441 -17.04 -44.77 6.92
N VAL A 442 -18.15 -44.77 6.16
CA VAL A 442 -18.55 -45.93 5.34
C VAL A 442 -17.47 -46.24 4.31
N GLY A 443 -16.98 -45.23 3.59
CA GLY A 443 -15.91 -45.39 2.61
C GLY A 443 -14.60 -45.90 3.22
N ILE A 444 -14.22 -45.36 4.40
CA ILE A 444 -13.02 -45.79 5.12
C ILE A 444 -13.14 -47.25 5.58
N LYS A 445 -14.22 -47.59 6.29
CA LYS A 445 -14.38 -48.94 6.84
C LYS A 445 -14.53 -50.02 5.78
N THR A 446 -15.18 -49.71 4.66
CA THR A 446 -15.30 -50.67 3.55
C THR A 446 -13.96 -50.92 2.88
N PHE A 447 -13.11 -49.89 2.76
CA PHE A 447 -11.75 -50.03 2.26
C PHE A 447 -10.85 -50.82 3.24
N GLU A 448 -10.90 -50.50 4.53
CA GLU A 448 -10.18 -51.24 5.58
C GLU A 448 -10.60 -52.71 5.61
N TYR A 449 -11.91 -52.99 5.57
CA TYR A 449 -12.43 -54.35 5.53
C TYR A 449 -11.91 -55.13 4.32
N TYR A 450 -11.94 -54.53 3.11
CA TYR A 450 -11.44 -55.19 1.92
C TYR A 450 -9.94 -55.43 1.99
N LYS A 451 -9.18 -54.43 2.44
CA LYS A 451 -7.72 -54.55 2.60
C LYS A 451 -7.38 -55.65 3.59
N ASP A 452 -8.00 -55.69 4.77
CA ASP A 452 -7.73 -56.73 5.77
C ASP A 452 -8.17 -58.13 5.33
N ALA A 453 -9.22 -58.23 4.48
CA ALA A 453 -9.72 -59.51 3.99
C ALA A 453 -8.91 -60.07 2.80
N GLU A 454 -8.37 -59.19 1.95
CA GLU A 454 -7.83 -59.57 0.63
C GLU A 454 -6.35 -59.19 0.41
N CYS A 455 -5.71 -58.45 1.32
CA CYS A 455 -4.31 -58.03 1.25
C CYS A 455 -3.57 -58.39 2.54
#